data_AF-A0A6M3ISE9-F1
#
_entry.id   AF-A0A6M3ISE9-F1
#
_cell.length_a   1.000
_cell.length_b   1.000
_cell.length_c   1.000
_cell.angle_alpha   90.00
_cell.angle_beta   90.00
_cell.angle_gamma   90.00
#
_symmetry.space_group_name_H-M   'P 1'
#
loop_
_entity.id
_entity.type
_entity.pdbx_description
1 polymer ?
#
loop_
_entity_poly.entity_id
_entity_poly.type
_entity_poly.pdbx_seq_one_letter_code
_entity_poly.pdbx_strand_id
1 'polypeptide(L)'
;MANPNPNQSTRWKKGSKSPNPKGRPEQPWKAVFRKEVEKLIVTKSGKKEQIKHLIAKAQIAEALKGNTYAFNAVADRMEGRPVQPTDLTSQGEKIEPIQVIIVEDKHDE
;
A
#
# COMPACT_ATOMS: atom_id res chain seq x y z
N MET A 1 -16.74 13.84 -29.18
CA MET A 1 -18.07 13.57 -28.59
C MET A 1 -17.93 13.62 -27.07
N ALA A 2 -18.90 14.20 -26.37
CA ALA A 2 -18.83 14.38 -24.91
C ALA A 2 -19.00 13.04 -24.19
N ASN A 3 -18.13 12.74 -23.22
CA ASN A 3 -18.28 11.57 -22.34
C ASN A 3 -19.64 11.64 -21.63
N PRO A 4 -20.44 10.55 -21.62
CA PRO A 4 -21.64 10.51 -20.80
C PRO A 4 -21.21 10.69 -19.34
N ASN A 5 -21.63 11.79 -18.74
CA ASN A 5 -21.37 12.12 -17.35
C ASN A 5 -21.89 10.94 -16.51
N PRO A 6 -21.07 10.26 -15.70
CA PRO A 6 -21.52 9.11 -14.91
C PRO A 6 -22.77 9.50 -14.12
N ASN A 7 -23.80 8.64 -14.18
CA ASN A 7 -25.14 8.90 -13.67
C ASN A 7 -25.08 9.64 -12.32
N GLN A 8 -25.57 10.88 -12.28
CA GLN A 8 -25.47 11.73 -11.08
C GLN A 8 -26.11 11.08 -9.85
N SER A 9 -27.03 10.12 -10.05
CA SER A 9 -27.69 9.38 -8.98
C SER A 9 -26.76 8.46 -8.18
N THR A 10 -25.69 7.92 -8.79
CA THR A 10 -24.75 7.00 -8.12
C THR A 10 -23.50 7.71 -7.59
N ARG A 11 -23.37 9.02 -7.81
CA ARG A 11 -22.23 9.81 -7.35
C ARG A 11 -22.29 10.03 -5.84
N TRP A 12 -21.17 9.78 -5.17
CA TRP A 12 -21.07 10.05 -3.73
C TRP A 12 -21.28 11.54 -3.45
N LYS A 13 -22.26 11.86 -2.58
CA LYS A 13 -22.58 13.24 -2.25
C LYS A 13 -21.58 13.76 -1.21
N LYS A 14 -20.97 14.92 -1.48
CA LYS A 14 -20.06 15.55 -0.50
C LYS A 14 -20.85 15.88 0.77
N GLY A 15 -20.40 15.35 1.92
CA GLY A 15 -21.10 15.50 3.21
C GLY A 15 -22.12 14.42 3.52
N SER A 16 -22.40 13.45 2.63
CA SER A 16 -23.21 12.29 3.00
C SER A 16 -22.46 11.37 3.95
N LYS A 17 -23.20 10.76 4.88
CA LYS A 17 -22.67 9.78 5.82
C LYS A 17 -22.03 8.64 5.04
N SER A 18 -20.75 8.35 5.34
CA SER A 18 -20.03 7.20 4.78
C SER A 18 -20.89 5.94 4.90
N PRO A 19 -20.94 5.07 3.87
CA PRO A 19 -21.66 3.81 3.98
C PRO A 19 -20.92 2.86 4.93
N ASN A 20 -19.66 3.17 5.26
CA ASN A 20 -18.91 2.55 6.32
C ASN A 20 -18.65 3.57 7.45
N PRO A 21 -19.62 3.79 8.35
CA PRO A 21 -19.50 4.77 9.43
C PRO A 21 -18.51 4.36 10.54
N LYS A 22 -18.22 3.06 10.68
CA LYS A 22 -17.22 2.55 11.64
C LYS A 22 -15.80 2.50 11.06
N GLY A 23 -15.63 2.87 9.79
CA GLY A 23 -14.36 2.82 9.10
C GLY A 23 -13.86 1.38 8.89
N ARG A 24 -12.61 1.26 8.45
CA ARG A 24 -11.97 -0.06 8.31
C ARG A 24 -11.88 -0.70 9.70
N PRO A 25 -12.40 -1.93 9.91
CA PRO A 25 -12.27 -2.60 11.20
C PRO A 25 -10.81 -2.69 11.60
N GLU A 26 -10.53 -2.50 12.90
CA GLU A 26 -9.17 -2.63 13.42
C GLU A 26 -8.64 -4.03 13.16
N GLN A 27 -7.40 -4.10 12.67
CA GLN A 27 -6.72 -5.35 12.39
C GLN A 27 -6.25 -5.93 13.73
N PRO A 28 -6.69 -7.15 14.13
CA PRO A 28 -6.40 -7.71 15.46
C PRO A 28 -4.89 -7.81 15.73
N TRP A 29 -4.12 -8.16 14.70
CA TRP A 29 -2.66 -8.27 14.78
C TRP A 29 -1.97 -6.94 15.02
N LYS A 30 -2.50 -5.82 14.50
CA LYS A 30 -1.85 -4.51 14.61
C LYS A 30 -1.67 -4.09 16.07
N ALA A 31 -2.70 -4.30 16.89
CA ALA A 31 -2.65 -3.95 18.31
C ALA A 31 -1.66 -4.84 19.08
N VAL A 32 -1.62 -6.14 18.75
CA VAL A 32 -0.70 -7.11 19.36
C VAL A 32 0.75 -6.76 19.02
N PHE A 33 1.07 -6.59 17.73
CA PHE A 33 2.42 -6.22 17.30
C PHE A 33 2.88 -4.89 17.90
N ARG A 34 1.99 -3.91 18.02
CA ARG A 34 2.33 -2.63 18.64
C ARG A 34 2.76 -2.79 20.09
N LYS A 35 2.02 -3.58 20.88
CA LYS A 35 2.35 -3.88 22.27
C LYS A 35 3.68 -4.61 22.40
N GLU A 36 3.95 -5.60 21.54
CA GLU A 36 5.22 -6.33 21.57
C GLU A 36 6.41 -5.45 21.19
N VAL A 37 6.26 -4.60 20.17
CA VAL A 37 7.29 -3.61 19.81
C VAL A 37 7.54 -2.65 20.97
N GLU A 38 6.50 -2.17 21.64
CA GLU A 38 6.64 -1.28 22.80
C GLU A 38 7.41 -1.89 23.97
N LYS A 39 7.26 -3.20 24.21
CA LYS A 39 8.06 -3.93 25.21
C LYS A 39 9.54 -4.00 24.82
N LEU A 40 9.83 -4.22 23.53
CA LEU A 40 11.20 -4.37 23.02
C LEU A 40 11.98 -3.05 22.96
N ILE A 41 11.30 -1.90 22.92
CA ILE A 41 11.92 -0.56 22.90
C ILE A 41 12.65 -0.23 24.21
N VAL A 42 12.23 -0.83 25.32
CA VAL A 42 12.83 -0.56 26.63
C VAL A 42 14.18 -1.26 26.68
N THR A 43 15.27 -0.48 26.58
CA THR A 43 16.62 -1.02 26.74
C THR A 43 16.82 -1.54 28.17
N LYS A 44 17.80 -2.43 28.38
CA LYS A 44 18.18 -2.95 29.71
C LYS A 44 18.50 -1.84 30.73
N SER A 45 18.82 -0.63 30.27
CA SER A 45 19.10 0.57 31.05
C SER A 45 17.87 1.47 31.27
N GLY A 46 16.67 1.03 30.89
CA GLY A 46 15.39 1.73 31.09
C GLY A 46 15.16 2.91 30.14
N LYS A 47 16.10 3.21 29.23
CA LYS A 47 15.95 4.26 28.23
C LYS A 47 15.17 3.72 27.03
N LYS A 48 14.15 4.44 26.58
CA LYS A 48 13.44 4.13 25.34
C LYS A 48 14.33 4.50 24.16
N GLU A 49 14.86 3.52 23.43
CA GLU A 49 15.50 3.79 22.14
C GLU A 49 14.41 4.07 21.09
N GLN A 50 14.70 4.87 20.07
CA GLN A 50 13.73 5.05 18.99
C GLN A 50 13.57 3.73 18.21
N ILE A 51 12.32 3.29 17.99
CA ILE A 51 11.98 2.06 17.24
C ILE A 51 12.77 1.94 15.93
N LYS A 52 12.88 3.05 15.20
CA LYS A 52 13.59 3.12 13.91
C LYS A 52 15.06 2.70 14.05
N HIS A 53 15.71 3.10 15.14
CA HIS A 53 17.11 2.78 15.40
C HIS A 53 17.30 1.31 15.75
N LEU A 54 16.41 0.73 16.57
CA LEU A 54 16.43 -0.70 16.90
C LEU A 54 16.22 -1.58 15.68
N ILE A 55 15.24 -1.23 14.83
CA ILE A 55 14.98 -1.96 13.58
C ILE A 55 16.20 -1.85 12.65
N ALA A 56 16.79 -0.66 12.50
CA ALA A 56 17.99 -0.50 11.68
C ALA A 56 19.17 -1.35 12.19
N LYS A 57 19.43 -1.34 13.51
CA LYS A 57 20.47 -2.19 14.14
C LYS A 57 20.22 -3.68 13.88
N ALA A 58 19.00 -4.15 14.08
CA ALA A 58 18.63 -5.55 13.85
C ALA A 58 18.79 -5.94 12.38
N GLN A 59 18.35 -5.08 11.45
CA GLN A 59 18.47 -5.32 10.02
C GLN A 59 19.94 -5.39 9.57
N ILE A 60 20.80 -4.49 10.09
CA ILE A 60 22.23 -4.51 9.81
C ILE A 60 22.87 -5.78 10.38
N ALA A 61 22.53 -6.16 11.62
CA ALA A 61 23.05 -7.38 12.24
C ALA A 61 22.68 -8.64 11.45
N GLU A 62 21.46 -8.72 10.92
CA GLU A 62 21.05 -9.83 10.05
C GLU A 62 21.76 -9.79 8.69
N ALA A 63 21.92 -8.61 8.09
CA ALA A 63 22.68 -8.47 6.84
C ALA A 63 24.13 -8.94 7.00
N LEU A 64 24.79 -8.60 8.12
CA LEU A 64 26.15 -9.04 8.44
C LEU A 64 26.27 -10.56 8.61
N LYS A 65 25.18 -11.27 8.93
CA LYS A 65 25.14 -12.74 8.97
C LYS A 65 24.92 -13.39 7.60
N GLY A 66 24.85 -12.60 6.53
CA GLY A 66 24.59 -13.09 5.18
C GLY A 66 23.11 -13.20 4.80
N ASN A 67 22.20 -12.62 5.59
CA ASN A 67 20.80 -12.54 5.20
C ASN A 67 20.62 -11.53 4.04
N THR A 68 20.47 -12.05 2.83
CA THR A 68 20.40 -11.25 1.60
C THR A 68 19.18 -10.34 1.53
N TYR A 69 18.05 -10.73 2.12
CA TYR A 69 16.87 -9.85 2.23
C TYR A 69 17.14 -8.65 3.14
N ALA A 70 17.84 -8.89 4.26
CA ALA A 70 18.23 -7.82 5.16
C ALA A 70 19.25 -6.89 4.51
N PHE A 71 20.23 -7.45 3.78
CA PHE A 71 21.21 -6.70 3.00
C PHE A 71 20.54 -5.80 1.95
N ASN A 72 19.67 -6.36 1.09
CA ASN A 72 18.97 -5.58 0.07
C ASN A 72 18.14 -4.45 0.70
N ALA A 73 17.47 -4.72 1.81
CA ALA A 73 16.70 -3.70 2.51
C ALA A 73 17.56 -2.57 3.11
N VAL A 74 18.82 -2.85 3.47
CA VAL A 74 19.79 -1.84 3.91
C VAL A 74 20.33 -1.08 2.70
N ALA A 75 20.74 -1.76 1.64
CA ALA A 75 21.24 -1.17 0.40
C ALA A 75 20.20 -0.21 -0.22
N ASP A 76 18.94 -0.66 -0.36
CA ASP A 76 17.81 0.16 -0.85
C ASP A 76 17.64 1.49 -0.10
N ARG A 77 17.96 1.51 1.20
CA ARG A 77 17.81 2.70 2.05
C ARG A 77 19.03 3.62 1.99
N MET A 78 20.20 3.07 1.72
CA MET A 78 21.46 3.80 1.67
C MET A 78 21.72 4.38 0.28
N GLU A 79 21.47 3.59 -0.76
CA GLU A 79 21.79 3.90 -2.16
C GLU A 79 20.54 4.27 -2.97
N GLY A 80 19.36 4.08 -2.38
CA GLY A 80 18.08 4.22 -3.07
C GLY A 80 17.68 2.94 -3.79
N ARG A 81 16.43 2.93 -4.29
CA ARG A 81 15.93 1.81 -5.11
C ARG A 81 16.14 2.11 -6.58
N PRO A 82 16.47 1.10 -7.39
CA PRO A 82 16.43 1.24 -8.84
C PRO A 82 15.02 1.67 -9.28
N VAL A 83 14.96 2.47 -10.34
CA VAL A 83 13.70 2.95 -10.91
C VAL A 83 12.87 1.74 -11.31
N GLN A 84 11.69 1.60 -10.71
CA GLN A 84 10.78 0.53 -11.09
C GLN A 84 10.10 0.90 -12.42
N PRO A 85 10.07 -0.02 -13.40
CA PRO A 85 9.34 0.21 -14.63
C PRO A 85 7.85 0.37 -14.30
N THR A 86 7.29 1.53 -14.60
CA THR A 86 5.85 1.81 -14.45
C THR A 86 5.03 1.21 -15.58
N ASP A 87 5.70 0.88 -16.68
CA ASP A 87 5.12 0.18 -17.82
C ASP A 87 5.61 -1.28 -17.84
N LEU A 88 4.70 -2.19 -17.54
CA LEU A 88 4.96 -3.64 -17.55
C LEU A 88 4.45 -4.31 -18.83
N THR A 89 3.59 -3.63 -19.61
CA THR A 89 2.75 -4.28 -20.63
C THR A 89 2.75 -3.59 -21.97
N SER A 90 2.83 -2.26 -22.00
CA SER A 90 2.81 -1.46 -23.22
C SER A 90 4.19 -1.24 -23.83
N GLN A 91 5.29 -1.44 -23.10
CA GLN A 91 6.66 -1.13 -23.58
C GLN A 91 6.80 0.28 -24.21
N GLY A 92 6.02 1.26 -23.74
CA GLY A 92 5.95 2.61 -24.29
C GLY A 92 4.86 2.83 -25.33
N GLU A 93 4.11 1.80 -25.73
CA GLU A 93 2.95 1.94 -26.62
C GLU A 93 1.75 2.54 -25.89
N LYS A 94 0.95 3.33 -26.61
CA LYS A 94 -0.23 3.97 -26.05
C LYS A 94 -1.32 2.90 -25.92
N ILE A 95 -1.65 2.49 -24.70
CA ILE A 95 -2.74 1.53 -24.45
C ILE A 95 -4.05 2.13 -24.97
N GLU A 96 -4.62 1.52 -26.01
CA GLU A 96 -5.91 1.95 -26.54
C GLU A 96 -7.01 1.69 -25.50
N PRO A 97 -7.93 2.65 -25.30
CA PRO A 97 -9.02 2.47 -24.34
C PRO A 97 -9.93 1.32 -24.77
N ILE A 98 -10.34 0.49 -23.81
CA ILE A 98 -11.29 -0.59 -24.03
C ILE A 98 -12.58 0.00 -24.61
N GLN A 99 -12.97 -0.46 -25.80
CA GLN A 99 -14.25 -0.09 -26.41
C GLN A 99 -15.35 -0.96 -25.82
N VAL A 100 -16.29 -0.34 -25.10
CA VAL A 100 -17.47 -1.04 -24.58
C VAL A 100 -18.60 -0.90 -25.61
N ILE A 101 -18.97 -2.01 -26.23
CA ILE A 101 -20.15 -2.09 -27.10
C ILE A 101 -21.32 -2.57 -26.22
N ILE A 102 -22.30 -1.71 -26.02
CA ILE A 102 -23.56 -2.09 -25.35
C ILE A 102 -24.47 -2.63 -26.45
N VAL A 103 -24.76 -3.92 -26.41
CA VAL A 103 -25.78 -4.54 -27.27
C VAL A 103 -27.09 -4.50 -26.49
N GLU A 104 -28.05 -3.71 -26.96
CA GLU A 104 -29.42 -3.76 -26.46
C GLU A 104 -30.14 -4.90 -27.17
N ASP A 105 -30.44 -5.98 -26.44
CA ASP A 105 -31.35 -7.02 -26.90
C ASP A 105 -32.74 -6.40 -27.07
N LYS A 106 -33.13 -6.14 -28.32
CA LYS A 106 -34.53 -5.90 -28.66
C LYS A 106 -35.25 -7.24 -28.57
N HIS A 107 -35.93 -7.45 -27.46
CA HIS A 107 -37.03 -8.40 -27.40
C HIS A 107 -38.16 -7.83 -28.28
N ASP A 108 -38.27 -8.34 -29.51
CA ASP A 108 -39.43 -8.08 -30.36
C ASP A 108 -40.65 -8.83 -29.78
N GLU A 109 -41.69 -8.03 -29.52
CA GLU A 109 -43.13 -8.29 -29.29
C GLU A 109 -43.60 -9.28 -28.20
#